data_AF-A0A939ABV8-F1
#
_entry.id   AF-A0A939ABV8-F1
#
_cell.length_a   1.000
_cell.length_b   1.000
_cell.length_c   1.000
_cell.angle_alpha   90.00
_cell.angle_beta   90.00
_cell.angle_gamma   90.00
#
_symmetry.space_group_name_H-M   'P 1'
#
loop_
_entity.id
_entity.type
_entity.pdbx_description
1 polymer ?
#
loop_
_entity_poly.entity_id
_entity_poly.type
_entity_poly.pdbx_seq_one_letter_code
_entity_poly.pdbx_strand_id
1 'polypeptide(L)'
;MATVERSPCREVSDLTIERYIHNVLEPARKAEVEAHMADCRDCTAKLQQAQALGEKFVAEVLPRTLPAPLRTAPETVRPQAPPSWLSWPRLAMGLGMAAACAVAAVAVVSLAERGTPGTRPRTHGAEGANTATELRSDPGEGTQLRGQGVNEKGSDGWRVYGKRGSDVFLVQPDQELRAGDTLRFVPDVSGAAHLMVVSLEAGGRFNVYYPFGGTRSAQLSTPVGEALPGSIELDSSVGSEMLYLLVSGRPFDVQAARAMIASRMTGGGAGPDADSGLRLPAPDFPHSNSDFRVLSLPIRKVAP
;
A
#
# COMPACT_ATOMS: atom_id res chain seq x y z
N MET A 1 0.82 34.09 -41.19
CA MET A 1 0.27 33.42 -39.99
C MET A 1 -1.07 32.85 -40.38
N ALA A 2 -1.15 31.55 -40.66
CA ALA A 2 -2.42 30.91 -41.00
C ALA A 2 -3.26 30.76 -39.73
N THR A 3 -4.45 31.35 -39.72
CA THR A 3 -5.48 31.09 -38.72
C THR A 3 -5.89 29.63 -38.85
N VAL A 4 -5.45 28.80 -37.90
CA VAL A 4 -5.96 27.44 -37.75
C VAL A 4 -7.43 27.58 -37.35
N GLU A 5 -8.33 27.38 -38.31
CA GLU A 5 -9.76 27.21 -38.04
C GLU A 5 -9.89 26.01 -37.10
N ARG A 6 -10.24 26.30 -35.84
CA ARG A 6 -10.54 25.26 -34.86
C ARG A 6 -11.78 24.53 -35.33
N SER A 7 -11.67 23.21 -35.55
CA SER A 7 -12.83 22.36 -35.77
C SER A 7 -13.87 22.66 -34.67
N PRO A 8 -15.13 22.95 -35.04
CA PRO A 8 -16.17 23.26 -34.05
C PRO A 8 -16.26 22.08 -33.08
N CYS A 9 -16.14 22.38 -31.78
CA CYS A 9 -16.27 21.39 -30.72
C CYS A 9 -17.62 20.70 -30.90
N ARG A 10 -17.60 19.42 -31.29
CA ARG A 10 -18.79 18.58 -31.26
C ARG A 10 -19.04 18.30 -29.79
N GLU A 11 -19.79 19.19 -29.15
CA GLU A 11 -19.88 19.31 -27.69
C GLU A 11 -20.02 17.94 -27.01
N VAL A 12 -19.00 17.57 -26.25
CA VAL A 12 -19.15 16.55 -25.21
C VAL A 12 -20.13 17.14 -24.21
N SER A 13 -21.31 16.53 -24.07
CA SER A 13 -22.34 17.02 -23.17
C SER A 13 -21.86 17.00 -21.71
N ASP A 14 -22.36 17.91 -20.89
CA ASP A 14 -21.99 17.99 -19.46
C ASP A 14 -22.26 16.67 -18.73
N LEU A 15 -23.38 16.00 -19.04
CA LEU A 15 -23.68 14.66 -18.53
C LEU A 15 -22.62 13.62 -18.92
N THR A 16 -22.02 13.73 -20.11
CA THR A 16 -20.93 12.82 -20.52
C THR A 16 -19.66 13.09 -19.71
N ILE A 17 -19.36 14.35 -19.41
CA ILE A 17 -18.24 14.74 -18.54
C ILE A 17 -18.44 14.22 -17.11
N GLU A 18 -19.65 14.36 -16.54
CA GLU A 18 -19.97 13.80 -15.22
C GLU A 18 -19.81 12.28 -15.19
N ARG A 19 -20.33 11.57 -16.20
CA ARG A 19 -20.14 10.11 -16.32
C ARG A 19 -18.67 9.72 -16.50
N TYR A 20 -17.88 10.55 -17.16
CA TYR A 20 -16.43 10.36 -17.27
C TYR A 20 -15.75 10.49 -15.89
N ILE A 21 -16.08 11.53 -15.11
CA ILE A 21 -15.54 11.77 -13.76
C ILE A 21 -15.85 10.60 -12.83
N HIS A 22 -17.07 10.08 -12.88
CA HIS A 22 -17.51 8.94 -12.06
C HIS A 22 -17.10 7.57 -12.63
N ASN A 23 -16.33 7.54 -13.73
CA ASN A 23 -15.88 6.33 -14.41
C ASN A 23 -17.03 5.37 -14.81
N VAL A 24 -18.17 5.92 -15.23
CA VAL A 24 -19.41 5.18 -15.62
C VAL A 24 -19.56 5.12 -17.15
N LEU A 25 -18.56 5.55 -17.91
CA LEU A 25 -18.56 5.43 -19.37
C LEU A 25 -18.03 4.06 -19.80
N GLU A 26 -18.67 3.49 -20.82
CA GLU A 26 -18.15 2.33 -21.53
C GLU A 26 -16.73 2.61 -22.05
N PRO A 27 -15.81 1.63 -22.07
CA PRO A 27 -14.41 1.85 -22.43
C PRO A 27 -14.21 2.52 -23.79
N ALA A 28 -14.98 2.13 -24.81
CA ALA A 28 -14.91 2.74 -26.14
C ALA A 28 -15.30 4.24 -26.12
N ARG A 29 -16.38 4.57 -25.41
CA ARG A 29 -16.84 5.96 -25.28
C ARG A 29 -15.90 6.80 -24.44
N LYS A 30 -15.30 6.21 -23.40
CA LYS A 30 -14.27 6.87 -22.59
C LYS A 30 -13.06 7.26 -23.45
N ALA A 31 -12.57 6.36 -24.29
CA ALA A 31 -11.45 6.62 -25.20
C ALA A 31 -11.77 7.74 -26.20
N GLU A 32 -12.99 7.79 -26.75
CA GLU A 32 -13.43 8.89 -27.62
C GLU A 32 -13.43 10.26 -26.91
N VAL A 33 -13.90 10.30 -25.66
CA VAL A 33 -13.92 11.53 -24.84
C VAL A 33 -12.49 11.97 -24.50
N GLU A 34 -11.60 11.04 -24.16
CA GLU A 34 -10.19 11.32 -23.90
C GLU A 34 -9.46 11.86 -25.14
N ALA A 35 -9.69 11.25 -26.31
CA ALA A 35 -9.15 11.74 -27.57
C ALA A 35 -9.65 13.16 -27.88
N HIS A 36 -10.94 13.45 -27.65
CA HIS A 36 -11.47 14.79 -27.85
C HIS A 36 -10.88 15.82 -26.89
N MET A 37 -10.75 15.50 -25.60
CA MET A 37 -10.19 16.41 -24.60
C MET A 37 -8.70 16.71 -24.83
N ALA A 38 -7.96 15.77 -25.45
CA ALA A 38 -6.57 16.02 -25.85
C ALA A 38 -6.44 17.19 -26.83
N ASP A 39 -7.45 17.39 -27.70
CA ASP A 39 -7.45 18.43 -28.74
C ASP A 39 -8.34 19.63 -28.40
N CYS A 40 -9.26 19.51 -27.45
CA CYS A 40 -10.25 20.54 -27.11
C CYS A 40 -10.00 21.18 -25.73
N ARG A 41 -9.56 22.44 -25.74
CA ARG A 41 -9.35 23.24 -24.52
C ARG A 41 -10.63 23.53 -23.75
N ASP A 42 -11.74 23.73 -24.44
CA ASP A 42 -13.02 24.08 -23.81
C ASP A 42 -13.59 22.90 -23.00
N CYS A 43 -13.57 21.68 -23.57
CA CYS A 43 -13.96 20.47 -22.84
C CYS A 43 -13.02 20.17 -21.66
N THR A 44 -11.72 20.42 -21.81
CA THR A 44 -10.75 20.29 -20.70
C THR A 44 -11.06 21.27 -19.58
N ALA A 45 -11.40 22.53 -19.91
CA ALA A 45 -11.79 23.54 -18.91
C ALA A 45 -13.10 23.15 -18.20
N LYS A 46 -14.08 22.61 -18.92
CA LYS A 46 -15.33 22.10 -18.33
C LYS A 46 -15.07 20.95 -17.35
N LEU A 47 -14.20 19.98 -17.71
CA LEU A 47 -13.82 18.89 -16.81
C LEU A 47 -13.17 19.41 -15.52
N GLN A 48 -12.23 20.35 -15.64
CA GLN A 48 -11.57 20.96 -14.48
C GLN A 48 -12.56 21.72 -13.59
N GLN A 49 -13.52 22.45 -14.18
CA GLN A 49 -14.56 23.15 -13.44
C GLN A 49 -15.45 22.18 -12.65
N ALA A 50 -15.87 21.07 -13.28
CA ALA A 50 -16.67 20.05 -12.63
C ALA A 50 -15.92 19.37 -11.46
N GLN A 51 -14.63 19.07 -11.63
CA GLN A 51 -13.78 18.53 -10.56
C GLN A 51 -13.65 19.51 -9.38
N ALA A 52 -13.37 20.79 -9.65
CA ALA A 52 -13.26 21.82 -8.62
C ALA A 52 -14.58 22.03 -7.85
N LEU A 53 -15.73 21.94 -8.53
CA LEU A 53 -17.05 21.97 -7.88
C LEU A 53 -17.25 20.77 -6.96
N GLY A 54 -16.84 19.58 -7.37
CA GLY A 54 -16.87 18.37 -6.54
C GLY A 54 -16.02 18.52 -5.26
N GLU A 55 -14.78 18.99 -5.40
CA GLU A 55 -13.89 19.26 -4.26
C GLU A 55 -14.51 20.28 -3.29
N LYS A 56 -15.08 21.37 -3.82
CA LYS A 56 -15.75 22.40 -3.02
C LYS A 56 -16.99 21.85 -2.30
N PHE A 57 -17.79 21.02 -2.97
CA PHE A 57 -18.95 20.37 -2.36
C PHE A 57 -18.53 19.48 -1.18
N VAL A 58 -17.47 18.67 -1.36
CA VAL A 58 -16.93 17.83 -0.31
C VAL A 58 -16.42 18.65 0.87
N ALA A 59 -15.70 19.75 0.61
CA ALA A 59 -15.12 20.59 1.65
C ALA A 59 -16.16 21.43 2.41
N GLU A 60 -17.14 22.01 1.71
CA GLU A 60 -18.01 23.06 2.27
C GLU A 60 -19.45 22.59 2.52
N VAL A 61 -19.96 21.66 1.73
CA VAL A 61 -21.37 21.24 1.77
C VAL A 61 -21.53 19.99 2.63
N LEU A 62 -20.74 18.93 2.39
CA LEU A 62 -20.86 17.67 3.14
C LEU A 62 -20.81 17.83 4.67
N PRO A 63 -19.87 18.61 5.27
CA PRO A 63 -19.84 18.79 6.72
C PRO A 63 -21.12 19.40 7.30
N ARG A 64 -21.84 20.19 6.49
CA ARG A 64 -23.08 20.87 6.89
C ARG A 64 -24.33 20.04 6.63
N THR A 65 -24.33 19.18 5.62
CA THR A 65 -25.51 18.41 5.20
C THR A 65 -25.56 17.00 5.77
N LEU A 66 -24.42 16.39 6.11
CA LEU A 66 -24.40 15.07 6.73
C LEU A 66 -25.05 15.13 8.12
N PRO A 67 -25.84 14.13 8.56
CA PRO A 67 -26.38 14.08 9.91
C PRO A 67 -25.25 13.87 10.95
N ALA A 68 -25.40 14.41 12.16
CA ALA A 68 -24.41 14.36 13.24
C ALA A 68 -23.70 12.99 13.45
N PRO A 69 -24.37 11.83 13.42
CA PRO A 69 -23.69 10.53 13.54
C PRO A 69 -22.77 10.17 12.36
N LEU A 70 -22.90 10.83 11.21
CA LEU A 70 -21.98 10.74 10.07
C LEU A 70 -20.98 11.91 10.02
N ARG A 71 -21.18 12.94 10.86
CA ARG A 71 -20.24 14.07 11.04
C ARG A 71 -19.15 13.77 12.04
N THR A 72 -19.17 12.62 12.71
CA THR A 72 -18.06 12.24 13.58
C THR A 72 -16.82 12.17 12.69
N ALA A 73 -16.07 13.28 12.70
CA ALA A 73 -14.67 13.31 12.34
C ALA A 73 -14.04 12.06 12.96
N PRO A 74 -13.10 11.39 12.25
CA PRO A 74 -12.41 10.23 12.80
C PRO A 74 -12.07 10.58 14.23
N GLU A 75 -12.72 9.87 15.17
CA GLU A 75 -12.70 10.19 16.58
C GLU A 75 -11.22 10.36 16.89
N THR A 76 -10.80 11.60 17.20
CA THR A 76 -9.40 11.85 17.49
C THR A 76 -9.12 10.97 18.69
N VAL A 77 -8.53 9.81 18.44
CA VAL A 77 -8.32 8.78 19.44
C VAL A 77 -7.52 9.50 20.50
N ARG A 78 -8.17 9.77 21.63
CA ARG A 78 -7.52 10.41 22.77
C ARG A 78 -6.29 9.56 23.02
N PRO A 79 -5.06 10.11 22.87
CA PRO A 79 -3.86 9.30 23.01
C PRO A 79 -3.98 8.58 24.34
N GLN A 80 -4.08 7.24 24.28
CA GLN A 80 -4.20 6.44 25.48
C GLN A 80 -2.96 6.76 26.32
N ALA A 81 -3.18 7.35 27.50
CA ALA A 81 -2.09 7.70 28.39
C ALA A 81 -1.22 6.45 28.58
N PRO A 82 0.11 6.55 28.41
CA PRO A 82 0.97 5.39 28.51
C PRO A 82 0.76 4.71 29.87
N PRO A 83 0.75 3.37 29.92
CA PRO A 83 0.42 2.64 31.13
C PRO A 83 1.47 2.97 32.22
N SER A 84 0.99 3.38 33.40
CA SER A 84 1.77 4.01 34.48
C SER A 84 2.83 3.13 35.15
N TRP A 85 2.96 1.86 34.75
CA TRP A 85 3.98 0.95 35.27
C TRP A 85 5.38 1.17 34.64
N LEU A 86 5.47 1.99 33.59
CA LEU A 86 6.74 2.32 32.92
C LEU A 86 7.44 3.58 33.48
N SER A 87 7.37 3.82 34.78
CA SER A 87 8.22 4.83 35.43
C SER A 87 9.67 4.35 35.40
N TRP A 88 10.54 5.12 34.75
CA TRP A 88 11.93 4.80 34.41
C TRP A 88 12.98 4.67 35.56
N PRO A 89 12.79 5.00 36.85
CA PRO A 89 13.93 5.04 37.76
C PRO A 89 14.48 3.66 38.17
N ARG A 90 13.86 2.53 37.80
CA ARG A 90 14.32 1.18 38.21
C ARG A 90 15.22 0.46 37.21
N LEU A 91 15.26 0.85 35.93
CA LEU A 91 16.10 0.17 34.92
C LEU A 91 17.56 0.67 34.90
N ALA A 92 17.86 1.84 35.47
CA ALA A 92 19.21 2.39 35.50
C ALA A 92 20.18 1.65 36.46
N MET A 93 19.68 0.81 37.38
CA MET A 93 20.54 0.06 38.31
C MET A 93 21.06 -1.29 37.78
N GLY A 94 20.54 -1.81 36.65
CA GLY A 94 20.88 -3.16 36.17
C GLY A 94 22.10 -3.27 35.25
N LEU A 95 22.54 -2.19 34.60
CA LEU A 95 23.54 -2.24 33.53
C LEU A 95 25.01 -2.21 34.01
N GLY A 96 25.27 -2.05 35.31
CA GLY A 96 26.64 -1.97 35.84
C GLY A 96 27.37 -3.32 35.97
N MET A 97 26.66 -4.45 36.01
CA MET A 97 27.28 -5.75 36.34
C MET A 97 27.72 -6.60 35.13
N ALA A 98 27.24 -6.32 33.91
CA ALA A 98 27.51 -7.18 32.75
C ALA A 98 28.86 -6.90 32.06
N ALA A 99 29.48 -5.74 32.27
CA ALA A 99 30.73 -5.36 31.59
C ALA A 99 31.98 -6.09 32.15
N ALA A 100 31.93 -6.65 33.36
CA ALA A 100 33.07 -7.33 33.97
C ALA A 100 33.31 -8.76 33.44
N CYS A 101 32.28 -9.46 32.97
CA CYS A 101 32.41 -10.86 32.52
C CYS A 101 32.97 -11.01 31.11
N ALA A 102 32.83 -10.01 30.23
CA ALA A 102 33.24 -10.12 28.83
C ALA A 102 34.77 -10.09 28.63
N VAL A 103 35.52 -9.42 29.52
CA VAL A 103 36.99 -9.30 29.39
C VAL A 103 37.71 -10.61 29.73
N ALA A 104 37.14 -11.45 30.60
CA ALA A 104 37.75 -12.73 30.99
C ALA A 104 37.64 -13.81 29.90
N ALA A 105 36.58 -13.80 29.08
CA ALA A 105 36.37 -14.83 28.05
C ALA A 105 37.32 -14.69 26.85
N VAL A 106 37.74 -13.46 26.50
CA VAL A 106 38.63 -13.22 25.35
C VAL A 106 40.06 -13.71 25.63
N ALA A 107 40.52 -13.70 26.88
CA ALA A 107 41.87 -14.13 27.24
C ALA A 107 42.09 -15.67 27.16
N VAL A 108 41.02 -16.47 27.29
CA VAL A 108 41.13 -17.94 27.27
C VAL A 108 41.18 -18.51 25.86
N VAL A 109 40.56 -17.83 24.88
CA VAL A 109 40.50 -18.31 23.49
C VAL A 109 41.84 -18.12 22.76
N SER A 110 42.61 -17.08 23.10
CA SER A 110 43.88 -16.77 22.39
C SER A 110 45.05 -17.73 22.67
N LEU A 111 44.94 -18.63 23.66
CA LEU A 111 45.99 -19.62 23.98
C LEU A 111 45.75 -21.01 23.38
N ALA A 112 44.58 -21.27 22.76
CA ALA A 112 44.21 -22.61 22.29
C ALA A 112 44.55 -22.90 20.80
N GLU A 113 45.02 -21.92 20.02
CA GLU A 113 45.19 -22.08 18.56
C GLU A 113 46.57 -22.61 18.10
N ARG A 114 47.37 -23.24 18.98
CA ARG A 114 48.64 -23.88 18.57
C ARG A 114 48.58 -25.42 18.66
N GLY A 115 48.27 -26.05 17.52
CA GLY A 115 48.39 -27.50 17.26
C GLY A 115 47.06 -28.05 16.73
N THR A 116 46.94 -28.87 15.69
CA THR A 116 47.84 -29.71 14.88
C THR A 116 47.09 -30.10 13.58
N PRO A 117 47.78 -30.58 12.53
CA PRO A 117 47.16 -30.89 11.24
C PRO A 117 46.57 -32.31 11.15
N GLY A 118 45.47 -32.41 10.40
CA GLY A 118 45.16 -33.56 9.54
C GLY A 118 44.29 -34.67 10.13
N THR A 119 43.09 -34.85 9.57
CA THR A 119 42.54 -36.16 9.15
C THR A 119 41.21 -36.00 8.39
N ARG A 120 41.12 -36.56 7.18
CA ARG A 120 39.84 -36.96 6.54
C ARG A 120 39.50 -38.38 7.03
N PRO A 121 38.24 -38.74 7.27
CA PRO A 121 37.49 -39.62 6.33
C PRO A 121 35.97 -39.25 6.25
N ARG A 122 35.25 -39.40 5.13
CA ARG A 122 34.67 -40.59 4.46
C ARG A 122 33.35 -41.13 5.09
N THR A 123 32.24 -40.87 4.38
CA THR A 123 31.04 -41.71 4.05
C THR A 123 30.02 -42.23 5.08
N HIS A 124 28.81 -42.44 4.51
CA HIS A 124 27.57 -43.10 4.99
C HIS A 124 26.72 -42.26 5.97
N GLY A 125 25.39 -42.14 5.84
CA GLY A 125 24.36 -42.95 5.19
C GLY A 125 23.32 -43.33 6.26
N ALA A 126 22.09 -42.81 6.16
CA ALA A 126 20.85 -43.20 6.88
C ALA A 126 19.82 -42.08 6.56
N GLU A 127 18.72 -42.26 5.81
CA GLU A 127 17.62 -43.24 5.94
C GLU A 127 16.98 -43.23 7.33
N GLY A 128 15.78 -42.62 7.41
CA GLY A 128 15.02 -42.47 8.66
C GLY A 128 13.70 -41.74 8.43
N ALA A 129 12.70 -42.49 7.97
CA ALA A 129 11.29 -42.13 8.01
C ALA A 129 10.82 -41.84 9.44
N ASN A 130 9.87 -40.92 9.64
CA ASN A 130 8.96 -40.85 10.78
C ASN A 130 7.77 -39.92 10.44
N THR A 131 6.60 -40.51 10.16
CA THR A 131 5.42 -40.66 11.05
C THR A 131 4.52 -39.42 11.11
N ALA A 132 3.35 -39.59 10.49
CA ALA A 132 2.20 -38.73 10.59
C ALA A 132 1.66 -38.67 12.02
N THR A 133 1.22 -37.49 12.45
CA THR A 133 0.34 -37.30 13.61
C THR A 133 -0.83 -36.44 13.15
N GLU A 134 -1.98 -37.09 12.99
CA GLU A 134 -3.28 -36.45 12.82
C GLU A 134 -3.66 -35.70 14.10
N LEU A 135 -3.98 -34.42 13.98
CA LEU A 135 -4.58 -33.62 15.04
C LEU A 135 -6.00 -33.24 14.63
N ARG A 136 -6.97 -33.79 15.37
CA ARG A 136 -8.38 -33.40 15.37
C ARG A 136 -8.53 -31.95 15.81
N SER A 137 -9.37 -31.19 15.13
CA SER A 137 -9.83 -29.86 15.56
C SER A 137 -11.33 -29.87 15.86
N ASP A 138 -11.65 -29.43 17.06
CA ASP A 138 -12.98 -29.10 17.58
C ASP A 138 -13.42 -27.72 17.05
N PRO A 139 -14.73 -27.48 16.75
CA PRO A 139 -15.21 -26.16 16.34
C PRO A 139 -15.89 -25.43 17.51
N GLY A 140 -15.35 -24.27 17.90
CA GLY A 140 -16.15 -23.26 18.60
C GLY A 140 -15.38 -22.34 19.54
N GLU A 141 -14.85 -21.22 19.04
CA GLU A 141 -14.78 -19.96 19.80
C GLU A 141 -14.40 -18.79 18.88
N GLY A 142 -15.02 -17.63 19.09
CA GLY A 142 -14.92 -16.46 18.21
C GLY A 142 -13.49 -15.93 18.07
N THR A 143 -12.97 -15.97 16.83
CA THR A 143 -11.64 -15.51 16.48
C THR A 143 -11.50 -14.00 16.61
N GLN A 144 -10.99 -13.54 17.74
CA GLN A 144 -10.41 -12.21 17.88
C GLN A 144 -9.11 -12.19 17.05
N LEU A 145 -9.16 -11.60 15.85
CA LEU A 145 -8.06 -11.55 14.87
C LEU A 145 -6.89 -10.68 15.38
N ARG A 146 -6.11 -11.20 16.33
CA ARG A 146 -4.74 -10.76 16.61
C ARG A 146 -3.81 -11.53 15.67
N GLY A 147 -3.71 -11.06 14.42
CA GLY A 147 -2.69 -11.55 13.50
C GLY A 147 -1.30 -11.27 14.09
N GLN A 148 -0.58 -12.33 14.48
CA GLN A 148 0.80 -12.26 14.91
C GLN A 148 1.71 -12.06 13.70
N GLY A 149 1.74 -10.83 13.16
CA GLY A 149 2.89 -10.35 12.41
C GLY A 149 3.90 -9.82 13.41
N VAL A 150 5.03 -10.50 13.58
CA VAL A 150 6.17 -9.93 14.30
C VAL A 150 6.72 -8.84 13.38
N ASN A 151 6.26 -7.61 13.55
CA ASN A 151 6.87 -6.47 12.89
C ASN A 151 8.25 -6.30 13.51
N GLU A 152 9.30 -6.65 12.76
CA GLU A 152 10.64 -6.18 13.06
C GLU A 152 10.57 -4.66 13.17
N LYS A 153 10.89 -4.16 14.36
CA LYS A 153 10.69 -2.77 14.77
C LYS A 153 11.50 -1.84 13.87
N GLY A 154 10.90 -1.37 12.78
CA GLY A 154 11.51 -0.39 11.88
C GLY A 154 11.30 -0.57 10.38
N SER A 155 10.65 -1.64 9.89
CA SER A 155 10.29 -1.72 8.47
C SER A 155 9.00 -0.96 8.20
N ASP A 156 9.04 -0.05 7.22
CA ASP A 156 7.81 0.51 6.66
C ASP A 156 7.01 -0.63 6.01
N GLY A 157 5.73 -0.72 6.32
CA GLY A 157 4.86 -1.75 5.79
C GLY A 157 3.47 -1.22 5.47
N TRP A 158 2.62 -2.12 5.02
CA TRP A 158 1.20 -1.87 4.93
C TRP A 158 0.45 -3.19 5.04
N ARG A 159 -0.77 -3.11 5.56
CA ARG A 159 -1.68 -4.25 5.67
C ARG A 159 -2.91 -3.97 4.83
N VAL A 160 -3.38 -5.00 4.13
CA VAL A 160 -4.63 -4.96 3.38
C VAL A 160 -5.56 -5.99 3.99
N TYR A 161 -6.73 -5.54 4.45
CA TYR A 161 -7.75 -6.41 4.98
C TYR A 161 -8.84 -6.60 3.94
N GLY A 162 -9.17 -7.85 3.63
CA GLY A 162 -10.28 -8.25 2.79
C GLY A 162 -11.49 -8.59 3.64
N LYS A 163 -12.69 -8.30 3.13
CA LYS A 163 -13.95 -8.74 3.71
C LYS A 163 -14.79 -9.45 2.66
N ARG A 164 -15.25 -10.66 2.98
CA ARG A 164 -16.15 -11.49 2.18
C ARG A 164 -17.36 -11.87 3.03
N GLY A 165 -18.53 -11.33 2.71
CA GLY A 165 -19.71 -11.50 3.56
C GLY A 165 -19.47 -10.95 4.98
N SER A 166 -19.48 -11.82 5.98
CA SER A 166 -19.14 -11.50 7.38
C SER A 166 -17.65 -11.64 7.72
N ASP A 167 -16.90 -12.34 6.88
CA ASP A 167 -15.54 -12.75 7.22
C ASP A 167 -14.54 -11.67 6.86
N VAL A 168 -13.66 -11.33 7.79
CA VAL A 168 -12.55 -10.39 7.59
C VAL A 168 -11.23 -11.15 7.68
N PHE A 169 -10.35 -10.95 6.71
CA PHE A 169 -9.07 -11.64 6.62
C PHE A 169 -7.95 -10.69 6.20
N LEU A 170 -6.72 -11.01 6.60
CA LEU A 170 -5.52 -10.32 6.11
C LEU A 170 -5.22 -10.84 4.69
N VAL A 171 -5.16 -9.94 3.72
CA VAL A 171 -4.79 -10.28 2.34
C VAL A 171 -3.29 -10.56 2.30
N GLN A 172 -2.94 -11.78 1.94
CA GLN A 172 -1.57 -12.22 1.74
C GLN A 172 -1.12 -11.98 0.29
N PRO A 173 0.20 -11.97 0.01
CA PRO A 173 0.68 -12.03 -1.37
C PRO A 173 0.07 -13.21 -2.14
N ASP A 174 -0.33 -12.95 -3.38
CA ASP A 174 -0.97 -13.90 -4.30
C ASP A 174 -2.31 -14.49 -3.82
N GLN A 175 -2.91 -13.88 -2.78
CA GLN A 175 -4.22 -14.24 -2.26
C GLN A 175 -5.28 -14.16 -3.35
N GLU A 176 -6.12 -15.20 -3.42
CA GLU A 176 -7.28 -15.22 -4.28
C GLU A 176 -8.42 -14.40 -3.67
N LEU A 177 -8.89 -13.43 -4.44
CA LEU A 177 -9.97 -12.52 -4.11
C LEU A 177 -11.09 -12.67 -5.17
N ARG A 178 -12.33 -12.52 -4.73
CA ARG A 178 -13.52 -12.67 -5.57
C ARG A 178 -14.17 -11.31 -5.82
N ALA A 179 -14.96 -11.25 -6.87
CA ALA A 179 -15.87 -10.13 -7.10
C ALA A 179 -16.74 -9.90 -5.85
N GLY A 180 -16.91 -8.64 -5.44
CA GLY A 180 -17.64 -8.27 -4.24
C GLY A 180 -16.84 -8.35 -2.93
N ASP A 181 -15.63 -8.91 -2.94
CA ASP A 181 -14.73 -8.76 -1.79
C ASP A 181 -14.43 -7.26 -1.59
N THR A 182 -14.44 -6.79 -0.35
CA THR A 182 -14.14 -5.40 -0.01
C THR A 182 -12.77 -5.28 0.64
N LEU A 183 -11.92 -4.39 0.11
CA LEU A 183 -10.57 -4.16 0.58
C LEU A 183 -10.48 -2.89 1.41
N ARG A 184 -9.71 -2.96 2.50
CA ARG A 184 -9.37 -1.84 3.37
C ARG A 184 -7.86 -1.77 3.61
N PHE A 185 -7.30 -0.58 3.44
CA PHE A 185 -5.86 -0.36 3.48
C PHE A 185 -5.43 0.26 4.82
N VAL A 186 -4.38 -0.28 5.41
CA VAL A 186 -3.82 0.14 6.70
C VAL A 186 -2.32 0.40 6.51
N PRO A 187 -1.92 1.63 6.14
CA PRO A 187 -0.52 1.98 5.99
C PRO A 187 0.19 1.94 7.35
N ASP A 188 1.39 1.37 7.36
CA ASP A 188 2.32 1.35 8.48
C ASP A 188 3.62 2.02 8.04
N VAL A 189 3.50 3.29 7.62
CA VAL A 189 4.61 4.08 7.05
C VAL A 189 4.94 5.26 7.94
N SER A 190 6.23 5.48 8.20
CA SER A 190 6.71 6.59 9.04
C SER A 190 7.39 7.67 8.19
N GLY A 191 7.25 8.95 8.56
CA GLY A 191 7.95 10.06 7.89
C GLY A 191 7.45 10.44 6.49
N ALA A 192 6.38 9.82 5.99
CA ALA A 192 5.70 10.25 4.77
C ALA A 192 4.63 11.31 5.08
N ALA A 193 4.52 12.33 4.22
CA ALA A 193 3.49 13.36 4.31
C ALA A 193 2.35 13.14 3.32
N HIS A 194 2.59 12.40 2.24
CA HIS A 194 1.64 12.16 1.16
C HIS A 194 1.61 10.68 0.76
N LEU A 195 0.44 10.19 0.36
CA LEU A 195 0.29 8.83 -0.14
C LEU A 195 -0.74 8.70 -1.26
N MET A 196 -0.59 7.64 -2.05
CA MET A 196 -1.58 7.17 -3.01
C MET A 196 -1.61 5.64 -3.01
N VAL A 197 -2.81 5.06 -2.98
CA VAL A 197 -3.02 3.62 -3.21
C VAL A 197 -3.54 3.44 -4.62
N VAL A 198 -2.86 2.61 -5.40
CA VAL A 198 -3.24 2.32 -6.79
C VAL A 198 -3.19 0.82 -7.04
N SER A 199 -3.85 0.39 -8.10
CA SER A 199 -3.68 -0.96 -8.63
C SER A 199 -3.28 -0.95 -10.09
N LEU A 200 -2.57 -1.99 -10.50
CA LEU A 200 -2.26 -2.28 -11.88
C LEU A 200 -2.62 -3.73 -12.21
N GLU A 201 -3.50 -3.91 -13.17
CA GLU A 201 -3.90 -5.22 -13.65
C GLU A 201 -2.98 -5.72 -14.77
N ALA A 202 -3.00 -7.03 -15.04
CA ALA A 202 -2.24 -7.64 -16.13
C ALA A 202 -2.47 -6.98 -17.52
N GLY A 203 -3.67 -6.44 -17.76
CA GLY A 203 -3.99 -5.69 -18.99
C GLY A 203 -3.45 -4.26 -19.04
N GLY A 204 -2.69 -3.81 -18.04
CA GLY A 204 -2.18 -2.44 -17.93
C GLY A 204 -3.21 -1.43 -17.42
N ARG A 205 -4.41 -1.89 -17.04
CA ARG A 205 -5.44 -1.03 -16.43
C ARG A 205 -4.97 -0.58 -15.06
N PHE A 206 -5.00 0.72 -14.84
CA PHE A 206 -4.48 1.36 -13.64
C PHE A 206 -5.60 2.12 -12.94
N ASN A 207 -5.83 1.80 -11.67
CA ASN A 207 -6.92 2.37 -10.88
C ASN A 207 -6.35 3.09 -9.66
N VAL A 208 -6.96 4.20 -9.25
CA VAL A 208 -6.60 4.91 -8.01
C VAL A 208 -7.65 4.61 -6.95
N TYR A 209 -7.24 3.89 -5.92
CA TYR A 209 -8.09 3.49 -4.80
C TYR A 209 -8.08 4.51 -3.67
N TYR A 210 -6.96 5.20 -3.45
CA TYR A 210 -6.90 6.28 -2.49
C TYR A 210 -5.94 7.39 -2.92
N PRO A 211 -6.36 8.68 -2.88
CA PRO A 211 -7.75 9.11 -2.73
C PRO A 211 -8.60 8.60 -3.91
N PHE A 212 -9.80 8.08 -3.63
CA PHE A 212 -10.61 7.40 -4.64
C PHE A 212 -10.90 8.30 -5.85
N GLY A 213 -10.53 7.84 -7.05
CA GLY A 213 -10.67 8.62 -8.29
C GLY A 213 -9.84 9.90 -8.36
N GLY A 214 -8.96 10.15 -7.38
CA GLY A 214 -8.15 11.35 -7.31
C GLY A 214 -7.01 11.34 -8.31
N THR A 215 -6.64 12.53 -8.80
CA THR A 215 -5.49 12.73 -9.70
C THR A 215 -4.20 13.08 -8.95
N ARG A 216 -4.29 13.28 -7.63
CA ARG A 216 -3.19 13.71 -6.75
C ARG A 216 -3.16 12.91 -5.45
N SER A 217 -1.96 12.71 -4.90
CA SER A 217 -1.75 12.07 -3.61
C SER A 217 -2.46 12.83 -2.49
N ALA A 218 -3.07 12.10 -1.56
CA ALA A 218 -3.66 12.68 -0.36
C ALA A 218 -2.57 12.96 0.68
N GLN A 219 -2.78 13.97 1.52
CA GLN A 219 -1.95 14.18 2.71
C GLN A 219 -2.23 13.06 3.72
N LEU A 220 -1.18 12.42 4.22
CA LEU A 220 -1.28 11.39 5.26
C LEU A 220 -1.59 12.09 6.59
N SER A 221 -2.86 12.06 6.97
CA SER A 221 -3.35 12.55 8.27
C SER A 221 -3.76 11.41 9.21
N THR A 222 -3.84 10.19 8.68
CA THR A 222 -4.18 8.98 9.42
C THR A 222 -3.01 8.55 10.30
N PRO A 223 -3.22 8.23 11.59
CA PRO A 223 -2.20 7.65 12.44
C PRO A 223 -1.60 6.37 11.85
N VAL A 224 -0.33 6.11 12.19
CA VAL A 224 0.38 4.89 11.77
C VAL A 224 -0.39 3.66 12.25
N GLY A 225 -0.67 2.72 11.34
CA GLY A 225 -1.40 1.49 11.66
C GLY A 225 -2.92 1.66 11.74
N GLU A 226 -3.47 2.83 11.44
CA GLU A 226 -4.90 3.03 11.27
C GLU A 226 -5.33 2.90 9.80
N ALA A 227 -6.59 2.49 9.60
CA ALA A 227 -7.13 2.29 8.28
C ALA A 227 -7.42 3.61 7.57
N LEU A 228 -7.07 3.68 6.28
CA LEU A 228 -7.48 4.78 5.43
C LEU A 228 -9.02 4.86 5.36
N PRO A 229 -9.57 6.06 5.17
CA PRO A 229 -10.99 6.24 4.93
C PRO A 229 -11.49 5.46 3.71
N GLY A 230 -12.63 4.79 3.88
CA GLY A 230 -13.29 4.04 2.81
C GLY A 230 -12.89 2.56 2.69
N SER A 231 -13.48 1.91 1.71
CA SER A 231 -13.19 0.55 1.27
C SER A 231 -13.44 0.44 -0.23
N ILE A 232 -12.77 -0.49 -0.90
CA ILE A 232 -12.94 -0.74 -2.33
C ILE A 232 -13.58 -2.10 -2.53
N GLU A 233 -14.71 -2.15 -3.23
CA GLU A 233 -15.30 -3.40 -3.67
C GLU A 233 -14.65 -3.84 -4.99
N LEU A 234 -14.20 -5.09 -5.06
CA LEU A 234 -13.59 -5.64 -6.26
C LEU A 234 -14.63 -5.92 -7.32
N ASP A 235 -14.32 -5.53 -8.56
CA ASP A 235 -15.14 -5.81 -9.73
C ASP A 235 -15.08 -7.30 -10.13
N SER A 236 -15.88 -7.68 -11.13
CA SER A 236 -15.93 -9.04 -11.65
C SER A 236 -14.79 -9.39 -12.61
N SER A 237 -13.75 -8.56 -12.69
CA SER A 237 -12.62 -8.86 -13.58
C SER A 237 -11.74 -9.95 -12.96
N VAL A 238 -11.16 -10.79 -13.82
CA VAL A 238 -10.32 -11.93 -13.42
C VAL A 238 -8.88 -11.71 -13.86
N GLY A 239 -7.94 -12.27 -13.10
CA GLY A 239 -6.51 -12.26 -13.42
C GLY A 239 -5.64 -11.64 -12.33
N SER A 240 -4.36 -11.49 -12.66
CA SER A 240 -3.37 -10.93 -11.75
C SER A 240 -3.53 -9.42 -11.62
N GLU A 241 -3.49 -8.93 -10.38
CA GLU A 241 -3.51 -7.51 -10.06
C GLU A 241 -2.42 -7.22 -9.02
N MET A 242 -1.73 -6.11 -9.21
CA MET A 242 -0.70 -5.64 -8.29
C MET A 242 -1.20 -4.39 -7.60
N LEU A 243 -1.33 -4.46 -6.27
CA LEU A 243 -1.65 -3.31 -5.45
C LEU A 243 -0.36 -2.57 -5.07
N TYR A 244 -0.38 -1.25 -5.11
CA TYR A 244 0.75 -0.42 -4.72
C TYR A 244 0.33 0.64 -3.71
N LEU A 245 1.13 0.80 -2.67
CA LEU A 245 1.14 1.97 -1.80
C LEU A 245 2.36 2.82 -2.12
N LEU A 246 2.12 4.02 -2.66
CA LEU A 246 3.14 5.02 -2.94
C LEU A 246 3.10 6.07 -1.85
N VAL A 247 4.26 6.40 -1.28
CA VAL A 247 4.37 7.43 -0.24
C VAL A 247 5.50 8.39 -0.55
N SER A 248 5.34 9.66 -0.16
CA SER A 248 6.30 10.72 -0.41
C SER A 248 6.31 11.78 0.69
N GLY A 249 7.42 12.51 0.81
CA GLY A 249 7.49 13.75 1.60
C GLY A 249 6.78 14.94 0.95
N ARG A 250 6.38 14.84 -0.34
CA ARG A 250 5.76 15.92 -1.12
C ARG A 250 4.55 15.43 -1.90
N PRO A 251 3.61 16.32 -2.28
CA PRO A 251 2.48 15.91 -3.09
C PRO A 251 2.93 15.49 -4.48
N PHE A 252 2.32 14.43 -5.02
CA PHE A 252 2.58 13.91 -6.36
C PHE A 252 1.28 13.62 -7.09
N ASP A 253 1.31 13.56 -8.42
CA ASP A 253 0.13 13.25 -9.24
C ASP A 253 0.13 11.80 -9.74
N VAL A 254 -0.98 11.41 -10.36
CA VAL A 254 -1.19 10.06 -10.91
C VAL A 254 -0.18 9.71 -12.01
N GLN A 255 0.36 10.69 -12.74
CA GLN A 255 1.32 10.42 -13.80
C GLN A 255 2.71 10.13 -13.24
N ALA A 256 3.11 10.86 -12.19
CA ALA A 256 4.27 10.52 -11.40
C ALA A 256 4.14 9.10 -10.81
N ALA A 257 2.96 8.74 -10.28
CA ALA A 257 2.70 7.40 -9.74
C ALA A 257 2.89 6.30 -10.80
N ARG A 258 2.31 6.49 -12.00
CA ARG A 258 2.48 5.56 -13.13
C ARG A 258 3.93 5.43 -13.55
N ALA A 259 4.65 6.54 -13.69
CA ALA A 259 6.05 6.51 -14.10
C ALA A 259 6.95 5.80 -13.08
N MET A 260 6.69 6.00 -11.78
CA MET A 260 7.41 5.28 -10.73
C MET A 260 7.17 3.77 -10.82
N ILE A 261 5.92 3.33 -10.98
CA ILE A 261 5.60 1.90 -11.14
C ILE A 261 6.22 1.33 -12.42
N ALA A 262 6.14 2.05 -13.54
CA ALA A 262 6.73 1.63 -14.81
C ALA A 262 8.25 1.44 -14.70
N SER A 263 8.95 2.38 -14.04
CA SER A 263 10.40 2.27 -13.82
C SER A 263 10.80 1.03 -13.01
N ARG A 264 9.96 0.60 -12.05
CA ARG A 264 10.18 -0.64 -11.29
C ARG A 264 10.06 -1.88 -12.17
N MET A 265 9.11 -1.88 -13.09
CA MET A 265 8.89 -3.02 -14.00
C MET A 265 9.99 -3.15 -15.04
N THR A 266 10.49 -2.03 -15.56
CA THR A 266 11.58 -2.04 -16.56
C THR A 266 12.95 -2.30 -15.94
N GLY A 267 13.10 -2.07 -14.64
CA GLY A 267 14.39 -2.13 -13.93
C GLY A 267 14.99 -3.53 -13.76
N GLY A 268 14.32 -4.61 -14.19
CA GLY A 268 14.92 -5.94 -14.33
C GLY A 268 15.47 -6.60 -13.06
N GLY A 269 15.27 -6.01 -11.88
CA GLY A 269 15.64 -6.60 -10.59
C GLY A 269 14.68 -7.73 -10.24
N ALA A 270 15.24 -8.93 -10.08
CA ALA A 270 14.55 -10.20 -9.86
C ALA A 270 13.40 -10.16 -8.84
N GLY A 271 12.21 -10.57 -9.29
CA GLY A 271 11.18 -11.24 -8.49
C GLY A 271 10.38 -10.40 -7.47
N PRO A 272 9.13 -10.82 -7.15
CA PRO A 272 8.34 -10.23 -6.08
C PRO A 272 8.85 -10.70 -4.71
N ASP A 273 10.05 -10.26 -4.31
CA ASP A 273 10.39 -10.28 -2.88
C ASP A 273 9.60 -9.14 -2.21
N ALA A 274 8.49 -9.53 -1.57
CA ALA A 274 7.49 -8.67 -0.95
C ALA A 274 8.00 -7.76 0.19
N ASP A 275 9.30 -7.77 0.47
CA ASP A 275 9.91 -7.06 1.61
C ASP A 275 11.10 -6.17 1.21
N SER A 276 11.39 -6.06 -0.08
CA SER A 276 12.48 -5.20 -0.53
C SER A 276 11.98 -3.77 -0.64
N GLY A 277 12.24 -2.95 0.37
CA GLY A 277 12.26 -1.48 0.31
C GLY A 277 13.30 -0.95 -0.69
N LEU A 278 13.30 -1.48 -1.92
CA LEU A 278 14.27 -1.27 -2.96
C LEU A 278 14.16 0.17 -3.45
N ARG A 279 15.16 0.97 -3.09
CA ARG A 279 15.43 2.27 -3.68
C ARG A 279 15.99 2.05 -5.08
N LEU A 280 15.17 2.20 -6.10
CA LEU A 280 15.61 2.13 -7.49
C LEU A 280 16.05 3.52 -7.97
N PRO A 281 17.12 3.63 -8.76
CA PRO A 281 17.43 4.84 -9.50
C PRO A 281 16.38 5.03 -10.63
N ALA A 282 15.78 6.21 -10.67
CA ALA A 282 14.68 6.56 -11.57
C ALA A 282 15.16 7.29 -12.83
N PRO A 283 14.35 7.35 -13.91
CA PRO A 283 14.57 8.23 -15.06
C PRO A 283 14.56 9.72 -14.67
N ASP A 284 15.16 10.58 -15.52
CA ASP A 284 15.37 12.02 -15.31
C ASP A 284 14.07 12.80 -15.03
N PHE A 285 13.63 12.79 -13.77
CA PHE A 285 12.65 13.73 -13.25
C PHE A 285 13.40 14.92 -12.63
N PRO A 286 12.88 16.15 -12.74
CA PRO A 286 13.61 17.38 -12.37
C PRO A 286 13.94 17.55 -10.87
N HIS A 287 13.71 16.54 -10.02
CA HIS A 287 13.96 16.60 -8.57
C HIS A 287 14.58 15.29 -8.05
N SER A 288 15.56 15.39 -7.14
CA SER A 288 16.27 14.25 -6.56
C SER A 288 15.31 13.30 -5.82
N ASN A 289 15.24 12.05 -6.28
CA ASN A 289 14.21 11.06 -5.97
C ASN A 289 14.39 10.29 -4.64
N SER A 290 15.05 10.86 -3.63
CA SER A 290 15.23 10.20 -2.32
C SER A 290 13.95 10.04 -1.50
N ASP A 291 12.87 10.72 -1.91
CA ASP A 291 11.71 10.94 -1.04
C ASP A 291 10.54 9.98 -1.31
N PHE A 292 10.60 9.17 -2.37
CA PHE A 292 9.55 8.22 -2.72
C PHE A 292 9.84 6.81 -2.20
N ARG A 293 8.82 6.18 -1.61
CA ARG A 293 8.82 4.75 -1.31
C ARG A 293 7.59 4.11 -1.95
N VAL A 294 7.78 2.93 -2.51
CA VAL A 294 6.72 2.15 -3.16
C VAL A 294 6.72 0.77 -2.51
N LEU A 295 5.57 0.39 -1.97
CA LEU A 295 5.27 -0.94 -1.42
C LEU A 295 4.30 -1.62 -2.38
N SER A 296 4.44 -2.92 -2.59
CA SER A 296 3.61 -3.68 -3.53
C SER A 296 3.05 -4.95 -2.88
N LEU A 297 1.83 -5.32 -3.26
CA LEU A 297 1.16 -6.55 -2.82
C LEU A 297 0.50 -7.22 -4.04
N PRO A 298 1.02 -8.35 -4.54
CA PRO A 298 0.37 -9.11 -5.60
C PRO A 298 -0.90 -9.76 -5.06
N ILE A 299 -1.96 -9.76 -5.86
CA ILE A 299 -3.22 -10.47 -5.60
C ILE A 299 -3.70 -11.17 -6.89
N ARG A 300 -4.62 -12.12 -6.75
CA ARG A 300 -5.29 -12.78 -7.88
C ARG A 300 -6.79 -12.63 -7.77
N LYS A 301 -7.43 -12.08 -8.80
CA LYS A 301 -8.88 -12.06 -8.90
C LYS A 301 -9.38 -13.32 -9.60
N VAL A 302 -10.26 -14.06 -8.94
CA VAL A 302 -10.86 -15.29 -9.45
C VAL A 302 -12.36 -15.11 -9.68
N ALA A 303 -12.91 -15.93 -10.58
CA ALA A 303 -14.35 -16.00 -10.78
C ALA A 303 -15.07 -16.39 -9.46
N PRO A 304 -16.32 -15.95 -9.24
CA PRO A 304 -17.07 -16.18 -8.00
C PRO A 304 -17.23 -17.65 -7.61
#